data_AF-A0A8J2VZM5-F1
#
_entry.id   AF-A0A8J2VZM5-F1
#
_cell.length_a   1.000
_cell.length_b   1.000
_cell.length_c   1.000
_cell.angle_alpha   90.00
_cell.angle_beta   90.00
_cell.angle_gamma   90.00
#
_symmetry.space_group_name_H-M   'P 1'
#
loop_
_entity.id
_entity.type
_entity.pdbx_description
1 polymer ?
#
loop_
_entity_poly.entity_id
_entity_poly.type
_entity_poly.pdbx_seq_one_letter_code
_entity_poly.pdbx_strand_id
1 'polypeptide(L)'
;MSGFKTRITILNRLPDCYQKFFREWKYGPQAPVHYIPEEGKWKRNPETGEVKIIQNKPIPLTYPKEFDDGLWGGEALVRGFQKRKQLQRRVPHFWFPSLIKSVLHSEILDKRMEITVTHRTLRLVDQHYGLDSYILETPPQDLKSNLGIKLKRSLLLALAKQDFLPNNPAKREELLQKYQKHIIPLEEAEWYGLTLAEALEKLGKVEQPKVQGPAINQPLKIKFREEFIQQLKAEQEENQPPPPPSSKPSWASSLNPFKFNKSV
;
A
#
# COMPACT_ATOMS: atom_id res chain seq x y z
N MET A 1 5.17 31.06 5.99
CA MET A 1 5.35 29.60 5.89
C MET A 1 5.60 29.28 4.42
N SER A 2 6.84 28.91 4.07
CA SER A 2 7.23 28.65 2.68
C SER A 2 6.54 27.39 2.17
N GLY A 3 5.49 27.58 1.37
CA GLY A 3 4.83 26.50 0.63
C GLY A 3 5.71 26.08 -0.54
N PHE A 4 6.60 25.11 -0.32
CA PHE A 4 7.21 24.39 -1.42
C PHE A 4 6.06 23.75 -2.23
N LYS A 5 5.80 24.27 -3.44
CA LYS A 5 4.96 23.56 -4.42
C LYS A 5 5.55 22.17 -4.58
N THR A 6 4.91 21.16 -3.99
CA THR A 6 5.30 19.76 -4.18
C THR A 6 5.26 19.51 -5.68
N ARG A 7 6.42 19.22 -6.29
CA ARG A 7 6.47 18.79 -7.68
C ARG A 7 5.45 17.67 -7.85
N ILE A 8 4.56 17.77 -8.83
CA ILE A 8 3.55 16.75 -9.10
C ILE A 8 4.29 15.50 -9.56
N THR A 9 4.61 14.61 -8.62
CA THR A 9 5.21 13.32 -8.91
C THR A 9 4.10 12.33 -9.26
N ILE A 10 4.44 11.35 -10.11
CA ILE A 10 3.54 10.23 -10.45
C ILE A 10 2.97 9.56 -9.19
N LEU A 11 3.75 9.51 -8.10
CA LEU A 11 3.32 8.99 -6.80
C LEU A 11 2.09 9.71 -6.21
N ASN A 12 1.87 10.99 -6.51
CA ASN A 12 0.74 11.76 -5.97
C ASN A 12 -0.60 11.36 -6.59
N ARG A 13 -0.58 10.63 -7.73
CA ARG A 13 -1.79 10.07 -8.36
C ARG A 13 -2.22 8.75 -7.72
N LEU A 14 -1.30 8.07 -7.02
CA LEU A 14 -1.60 6.81 -6.35
C LEU A 14 -2.32 7.08 -5.02
N PRO A 15 -3.11 6.12 -4.52
CA PRO A 15 -3.82 6.28 -3.24
C PRO A 15 -2.89 6.58 -2.06
N ASP A 16 -3.38 7.34 -1.09
CA ASP A 16 -2.59 7.75 0.09
C ASP A 16 -2.06 6.55 0.89
N CYS A 17 -2.84 5.46 0.97
CA CYS A 17 -2.41 4.22 1.62
C CYS A 17 -1.16 3.62 0.96
N TYR A 18 -1.11 3.61 -0.38
CA TYR A 18 0.07 3.16 -1.11
C TYR A 18 1.26 4.11 -0.93
N GLN A 19 1.03 5.42 -0.93
CA GLN A 19 2.09 6.40 -0.72
C GLN A 19 2.75 6.24 0.65
N LYS A 20 1.96 6.01 1.71
CA LYS A 20 2.47 5.71 3.06
C LYS A 20 3.31 4.44 3.06
N PHE A 21 2.74 3.35 2.54
CA PHE A 21 3.44 2.07 2.39
C PHE A 21 4.77 2.20 1.63
N PHE A 22 4.77 2.90 0.49
CA PHE A 22 5.96 3.04 -0.35
C PHE A 22 7.06 3.85 0.35
N ARG A 23 6.69 4.89 1.10
CA ARG A 23 7.64 5.68 1.89
C ARG A 23 8.26 4.85 3.00
N GLU A 24 7.45 4.09 3.73
CA GLU A 24 7.92 3.17 4.77
C GLU A 24 8.84 2.09 4.17
N TRP A 25 8.40 1.42 3.11
CA TRP A 25 9.17 0.35 2.48
C TRP A 25 10.54 0.79 1.95
N LYS A 26 10.63 1.98 1.33
CA LYS A 26 11.87 2.45 0.69
C LYS A 26 12.77 3.27 1.60
N TYR A 27 12.21 4.07 2.50
CA TYR A 27 12.94 5.07 3.28
C TYR A 27 12.78 4.89 4.80
N GLY A 28 12.04 3.87 5.25
CA GLY A 28 11.86 3.58 6.66
C GLY A 28 13.18 3.18 7.35
N PRO A 29 13.33 3.50 8.65
CA PRO A 29 14.48 3.07 9.44
C PRO A 29 14.46 1.54 9.57
N GLN A 30 15.56 0.91 9.21
CA GLN A 30 15.70 -0.55 9.25
C GLN A 30 16.19 -1.01 10.62
N ALA A 31 15.73 -2.17 11.06
CA ALA A 31 16.24 -2.81 12.26
C ALA A 31 17.76 -3.09 12.13
N PRO A 32 18.54 -2.86 13.19
CA PRO A 32 19.97 -3.13 13.18
C PRO A 32 20.22 -4.64 13.13
N VAL A 33 20.84 -5.10 12.04
CA VAL A 33 21.21 -6.52 11.85
C VAL A 33 22.72 -6.72 11.88
N HIS A 34 23.46 -5.94 11.10
CA HIS A 34 24.91 -6.11 10.91
C HIS A 34 25.77 -5.24 11.84
N TYR A 35 25.14 -4.49 12.73
CA TYR A 35 25.80 -3.63 13.70
C TYR A 35 25.01 -3.62 15.01
N ILE A 36 25.71 -3.37 16.11
CA ILE A 36 25.09 -3.23 17.44
C ILE A 36 24.88 -1.74 17.66
N PRO A 37 23.63 -1.27 17.81
CA PRO A 37 23.37 0.14 18.13
C PRO A 37 23.83 0.44 19.55
N GLU A 38 24.42 1.61 19.75
CA GLU A 38 24.68 2.12 21.10
C GLU A 38 23.42 2.80 21.64
N GLU A 39 23.13 2.59 22.93
CA GLU A 39 21.98 3.19 23.59
C GLU A 39 22.25 4.63 24.04
N GLY A 40 21.21 5.46 24.01
CA GLY A 40 21.28 6.85 24.45
C GLY A 40 21.69 7.83 23.37
N LYS A 41 21.73 9.12 23.73
CA LYS A 41 22.09 10.22 22.83
C LYS A 41 23.54 10.64 22.96
N TRP A 42 24.15 10.37 24.12
CA TRP A 42 25.45 10.90 24.50
C TRP A 42 26.28 9.78 25.12
N LYS A 43 27.56 9.73 24.74
CA LYS A 43 28.55 8.81 25.30
C LYS A 43 29.69 9.63 25.89
N ARG A 44 30.02 9.36 27.14
CA ARG A 44 31.17 9.96 27.82
C ARG A 44 32.37 9.02 27.69
N ASN A 45 33.50 9.52 27.23
CA ASN A 45 34.74 8.74 27.21
C ASN A 45 35.26 8.59 28.65
N PRO A 46 35.59 7.37 29.12
CA PRO A 46 36.05 7.16 30.49
C PRO A 46 37.42 7.80 30.74
N GLU A 47 38.30 7.82 29.74
CA GLU A 47 39.66 8.32 29.87
C GLU A 47 39.76 9.85 29.75
N THR A 48 39.11 10.44 28.74
CA THR A 48 39.22 11.89 28.46
C THR A 48 38.09 12.72 29.08
N GLY A 49 37.02 12.08 29.55
CA GLY A 49 35.83 12.76 30.08
C GLY A 49 34.98 13.48 29.02
N GLU A 50 35.40 13.52 27.75
CA GLU A 50 34.67 14.14 26.65
C GLU A 50 33.31 13.49 26.42
N VAL A 51 32.29 14.30 26.17
CA VAL A 51 30.93 13.86 25.84
C VAL A 51 30.71 13.99 24.33
N LYS A 52 30.42 12.88 23.65
CA LYS A 52 30.14 12.82 22.20
C LYS A 52 28.71 12.36 21.95
N ILE A 53 28.10 12.87 20.88
CA ILE A 53 26.78 12.40 20.43
C ILE A 53 26.93 11.00 19.82
N ILE A 54 26.08 10.07 20.25
CA ILE A 54 26.03 8.72 19.69
C ILE A 54 25.37 8.78 18.31
N GLN A 55 26.01 8.17 17.31
CA GLN A 55 25.50 8.10 15.94
C GLN A 55 25.41 6.65 15.48
N ASN A 56 24.21 6.08 15.55
CA ASN A 56 23.92 4.75 15.03
C ASN A 56 23.71 4.82 13.51
N LYS A 57 24.80 4.70 12.74
CA LYS A 57 24.78 4.70 11.27
C LYS A 57 24.72 3.27 10.76
N PRO A 58 23.69 2.88 9.98
CA PRO A 58 23.60 1.53 9.45
C PRO A 58 24.70 1.26 8.41
N ILE A 59 25.13 0.00 8.35
CA ILE A 59 26.09 -0.47 7.35
C ILE A 59 25.38 -0.56 5.99
N PRO A 60 25.98 -0.05 4.89
CA PRO A 60 25.37 -0.15 3.56
C PRO A 60 25.33 -1.61 3.10
N LEU A 61 24.13 -2.06 2.75
CA LEU A 61 23.86 -3.42 2.31
C LEU A 61 23.70 -3.49 0.80
N THR A 62 24.19 -4.57 0.21
CA THR A 62 24.01 -4.89 -1.21
C THR A 62 23.05 -6.06 -1.32
N TYR A 63 22.03 -5.92 -2.16
CA TYR A 63 21.00 -6.94 -2.37
C TYR A 63 21.19 -7.55 -3.77
N PRO A 64 21.52 -8.85 -3.86
CA PRO A 64 21.53 -9.57 -5.13
C PRO A 64 20.09 -9.86 -5.60
N LYS A 65 19.90 -10.38 -6.81
CA LYS A 65 18.55 -10.60 -7.37
C LYS A 65 17.80 -11.71 -6.63
N GLU A 66 18.53 -12.72 -6.20
CA GLU A 66 18.07 -13.89 -5.43
C GLU A 66 17.51 -13.49 -4.05
N PHE A 67 17.80 -12.28 -3.57
CA PHE A 67 17.20 -11.73 -2.36
C PHE A 67 15.67 -11.61 -2.49
N ASP A 68 15.19 -11.23 -3.68
CA ASP A 68 13.76 -10.99 -3.91
C ASP A 68 12.94 -12.29 -3.94
N ASP A 69 13.59 -13.43 -4.20
CA ASP A 69 13.00 -14.77 -4.26
C ASP A 69 13.00 -15.49 -2.90
N GLY A 70 13.55 -14.89 -1.85
CA GLY A 70 13.70 -15.51 -0.53
C GLY A 70 13.27 -14.62 0.64
N LEU A 71 13.47 -15.14 1.84
CA LEU A 71 13.25 -14.41 3.10
C LEU A 71 14.58 -14.40 3.88
N TRP A 72 15.28 -13.27 3.91
CA TRP A 72 16.61 -13.19 4.55
C TRP A 72 16.60 -12.44 5.89
N GLY A 73 15.45 -11.87 6.30
CA GLY A 73 15.23 -11.30 7.64
C GLY A 73 16.13 -10.12 7.97
N GLY A 74 16.33 -9.26 6.98
CA GLY A 74 17.21 -8.09 7.07
C GLY A 74 18.70 -8.39 6.84
N GLU A 75 19.10 -9.66 6.68
CA GLU A 75 20.44 -9.99 6.23
C GLU A 75 20.62 -9.71 4.73
N ALA A 76 21.85 -9.40 4.33
CA ALA A 76 22.23 -9.09 2.97
C ALA A 76 23.74 -9.20 2.80
N LEU A 77 24.24 -9.01 1.58
CA LEU A 77 25.66 -8.97 1.31
C LEU A 77 26.27 -7.69 1.87
N VAL A 78 27.25 -7.83 2.76
CA VAL A 78 28.07 -6.72 3.22
C VAL A 78 29.34 -6.68 2.39
N ARG A 79 29.59 -5.53 1.76
CA ARG A 79 30.81 -5.27 0.99
C ARG A 79 31.72 -4.37 1.80
N GLY A 80 32.98 -4.76 2.00
CA GLY A 80 33.92 -3.92 2.72
C GLY A 80 35.36 -4.36 2.59
N PHE A 81 36.16 -3.97 3.58
CA PHE A 81 37.56 -4.33 3.66
C PHE A 81 37.84 -5.01 4.97
N GLN A 82 38.59 -6.10 4.94
CA GLN A 82 39.09 -6.78 6.11
C GLN A 82 40.57 -6.49 6.28
N LYS A 83 40.98 -6.24 7.53
CA LYS A 83 42.39 -6.09 7.89
C LYS A 83 42.75 -7.20 8.87
N ARG A 84 43.59 -8.16 8.45
CA ARG A 84 43.94 -9.34 9.27
C ARG A 84 44.89 -8.99 10.43
N LYS A 85 45.82 -8.05 10.22
CA LYS A 85 46.75 -7.53 11.24
C LYS A 85 46.84 -6.01 11.14
N GLN A 86 47.06 -5.32 12.26
CA GLN A 86 47.09 -3.85 12.32
C GLN A 86 48.09 -3.19 11.36
N LEU A 87 49.21 -3.85 11.05
CA LEU A 87 50.22 -3.32 10.13
C LEU A 87 50.08 -3.83 8.68
N GLN A 88 49.23 -4.81 8.42
CA GLN A 88 49.03 -5.36 7.09
C GLN A 88 48.10 -4.50 6.23
N ARG A 89 48.22 -4.59 4.90
CA ARG A 89 47.30 -3.92 3.98
C ARG A 89 45.87 -4.49 4.13
N ARG A 90 44.88 -3.63 3.94
CA ARG A 90 43.46 -4.03 3.90
C ARG A 90 43.16 -4.77 2.60
N VAL A 91 42.34 -5.81 2.67
CA VAL A 91 41.93 -6.63 1.52
C VAL A 91 40.41 -6.52 1.35
N PRO A 92 39.88 -6.34 0.13
CA PRO A 92 38.44 -6.35 -0.10
C PRO A 92 37.84 -7.70 0.34
N HIS A 93 36.71 -7.67 1.02
CA HIS A 93 36.02 -8.86 1.49
C HIS A 93 34.50 -8.70 1.38
N PHE A 94 33.84 -9.83 1.14
CA PHE A 94 32.41 -9.95 0.95
C PHE A 94 31.88 -10.92 2.01
N TRP A 95 31.02 -10.44 2.90
CA TRP A 95 30.36 -11.27 3.90
C TRP A 95 28.99 -11.67 3.38
N PHE A 96 28.84 -12.94 3.02
CA PHE A 96 27.59 -13.53 2.56
C PHE A 96 26.80 -14.11 3.75
N PRO A 97 25.47 -13.97 3.77
CA PRO A 97 24.64 -14.68 4.72
C PRO A 97 24.62 -16.18 4.43
N SER A 98 24.37 -16.99 5.46
CA SER A 98 24.18 -18.44 5.30
C SER A 98 22.74 -18.71 4.88
N LEU A 99 22.57 -19.23 3.67
CA LEU A 99 21.28 -19.51 3.06
C LEU A 99 20.97 -21.01 3.13
N ILE A 100 19.74 -21.34 3.52
CA ILE A 100 19.24 -22.71 3.67
C ILE A 100 17.85 -22.77 3.04
N LYS A 101 17.49 -23.89 2.42
CA LYS A 101 16.12 -24.13 1.97
C LYS A 101 15.32 -24.76 3.10
N SER A 102 14.22 -24.14 3.47
CA SER A 102 13.33 -24.64 4.52
C SER A 102 11.90 -24.69 4.02
N VAL A 103 11.12 -25.65 4.52
CA VAL A 103 9.69 -25.75 4.23
C VAL A 103 8.93 -25.07 5.35
N LEU A 104 8.26 -23.96 5.04
CA LEU A 104 7.45 -23.21 5.99
C LEU A 104 5.96 -23.36 5.65
N HIS A 105 5.12 -23.44 6.67
CA HIS A 105 3.68 -23.55 6.51
C HIS A 105 2.99 -22.24 6.85
N SER A 106 2.09 -21.80 5.98
CA SER A 106 1.15 -20.70 6.24
C SER A 106 -0.20 -21.28 6.64
N GLU A 107 -0.71 -20.87 7.80
CA GLU A 107 -1.99 -21.28 8.35
C GLU A 107 -3.15 -20.62 7.59
N ILE A 108 -3.02 -19.33 7.26
CA ILE A 108 -4.05 -18.56 6.55
C ILE A 108 -4.20 -19.06 5.12
N LEU A 109 -3.08 -19.35 4.43
CA LEU A 109 -3.12 -19.82 3.04
C LEU A 109 -3.28 -21.35 2.92
N ASP A 110 -3.16 -22.08 4.04
CA ASP A 110 -3.14 -23.55 4.13
C ASP A 110 -2.17 -24.21 3.15
N LYS A 111 -0.95 -23.65 3.05
CA LYS A 111 0.07 -24.08 2.09
C LYS A 111 1.42 -24.28 2.75
N ARG A 112 2.17 -25.27 2.28
CA ARG A 112 3.58 -25.46 2.62
C ARG A 112 4.42 -24.97 1.44
N MET A 113 5.41 -24.13 1.72
CA MET A 113 6.25 -23.49 0.72
C MET A 113 7.71 -23.76 1.04
N GLU A 114 8.47 -24.21 0.04
CA GLU A 114 9.92 -24.29 0.14
C GLU A 114 10.51 -22.91 -0.19
N ILE A 115 11.14 -22.28 0.80
CA ILE A 115 11.68 -20.92 0.69
C ILE A 115 13.16 -20.94 1.09
N THR A 116 13.97 -20.18 0.36
CA THR A 116 15.36 -19.90 0.74
C THR A 116 15.38 -18.87 1.87
N VAL A 117 15.91 -19.30 3.01
CA VAL A 117 15.87 -18.59 4.29
C VAL A 117 17.25 -18.49 4.92
N THR A 118 17.42 -17.54 5.84
CA THR A 118 18.61 -17.47 6.72
C THR A 118 18.29 -18.05 8.10
N HIS A 119 19.32 -18.47 8.85
CA HIS A 119 19.11 -18.90 10.23
C HIS A 119 18.42 -17.85 11.10
N ARG A 120 18.70 -16.55 10.85
CA ARG A 120 18.01 -15.45 11.53
C ARG A 120 16.51 -15.46 11.26
N THR A 121 16.09 -15.69 10.02
CA THR A 121 14.66 -15.71 9.70
C THR A 121 13.92 -16.83 10.39
N LEU A 122 14.52 -18.02 10.51
CA LEU A 122 13.95 -19.12 11.28
C LEU A 122 13.75 -18.71 12.74
N ARG A 123 14.77 -18.08 13.35
CA ARG A 123 14.66 -17.54 14.72
C ARG A 123 13.56 -16.48 14.85
N LEU A 124 13.39 -15.61 13.86
CA LEU A 124 12.31 -14.61 13.87
C LEU A 124 10.94 -15.28 13.75
N VAL A 125 10.80 -16.27 12.87
CA VAL A 125 9.56 -17.07 12.75
C VAL A 125 9.22 -17.74 14.08
N ASP A 126 10.20 -18.29 14.78
CA ASP A 126 10.00 -18.89 16.10
C ASP A 126 9.62 -17.83 17.16
N GLN A 127 10.25 -16.65 17.14
CA GLN A 127 9.94 -15.53 18.05
C GLN A 127 8.51 -15.00 17.86
N HIS A 128 8.00 -15.02 16.63
CA HIS A 128 6.63 -14.61 16.30
C HIS A 128 5.63 -15.78 16.34
N TYR A 129 6.04 -16.96 16.79
CA TYR A 129 5.19 -18.15 16.90
C TYR A 129 4.48 -18.55 15.58
N GLY A 130 5.15 -18.36 14.44
CA GLY A 130 4.63 -18.76 13.14
C GLY A 130 5.04 -17.86 11.99
N LEU A 131 4.97 -18.40 10.77
CA LEU A 131 5.32 -17.68 9.54
C LEU A 131 4.38 -16.49 9.30
N ASP A 132 3.07 -16.71 9.45
CA ASP A 132 2.06 -15.70 9.14
C ASP A 132 2.16 -14.52 10.10
N SER A 133 2.31 -14.78 11.40
CA SER A 133 2.58 -13.76 12.43
C SER A 133 3.85 -12.97 12.10
N TYR A 134 4.95 -13.66 11.77
CA TYR A 134 6.21 -13.01 11.39
C TYR A 134 6.01 -12.06 10.19
N ILE A 135 5.35 -12.51 9.13
CA ILE A 135 5.13 -11.69 7.93
C ILE A 135 4.20 -10.51 8.24
N LEU A 136 3.12 -10.71 9.01
CA LEU A 136 2.14 -9.67 9.32
C LEU A 136 2.67 -8.62 10.29
N GLU A 137 3.44 -9.02 11.30
CA GLU A 137 4.01 -8.12 12.31
C GLU A 137 5.26 -7.39 11.81
N THR A 138 6.08 -8.01 10.96
CA THR A 138 7.29 -7.35 10.46
C THR A 138 6.97 -6.16 9.55
N PRO A 139 7.62 -5.00 9.75
CA PRO A 139 7.39 -3.85 8.90
C PRO A 139 8.00 -4.07 7.50
N PRO A 140 7.47 -3.39 6.46
CA PRO A 140 7.88 -3.64 5.08
C PRO A 140 9.36 -3.31 4.83
N GLN A 141 9.95 -2.33 5.53
CA GLN A 141 11.36 -1.99 5.38
C GLN A 141 12.34 -3.08 5.84
N ASP A 142 11.93 -3.91 6.79
CA ASP A 142 12.76 -4.99 7.37
C ASP A 142 12.59 -6.29 6.59
N LEU A 143 11.36 -6.55 6.12
CA LEU A 143 11.09 -7.70 5.28
C LEU A 143 11.76 -7.52 3.90
N LYS A 144 11.59 -6.35 3.28
CA LYS A 144 12.23 -5.82 2.07
C LYS A 144 12.15 -6.65 0.78
N SER A 145 12.10 -7.99 0.83
CA SER A 145 12.06 -8.88 -0.32
C SER A 145 10.71 -8.86 -1.03
N ASN A 146 10.73 -8.95 -2.36
CA ASN A 146 9.49 -8.97 -3.15
C ASN A 146 8.60 -10.16 -2.79
N LEU A 147 9.17 -11.36 -2.60
CA LEU A 147 8.43 -12.54 -2.17
C LEU A 147 7.69 -12.31 -0.86
N GLY A 148 8.38 -11.83 0.19
CA GLY A 148 7.74 -11.66 1.48
C GLY A 148 6.68 -10.57 1.47
N ILE A 149 6.86 -9.51 0.66
CA ILE A 149 5.85 -8.45 0.50
C ILE A 149 4.62 -8.99 -0.23
N LYS A 150 4.82 -9.82 -1.27
CA LYS A 150 3.73 -10.48 -2.00
C LYS A 150 2.99 -11.48 -1.11
N LEU A 151 3.70 -12.21 -0.25
CA LEU A 151 3.09 -13.06 0.77
C LEU A 151 2.29 -12.22 1.78
N LYS A 152 2.84 -11.12 2.27
CA LYS A 152 2.11 -10.23 3.20
C LYS A 152 0.82 -9.72 2.57
N ARG A 153 0.88 -9.28 1.32
CA ARG A 153 -0.29 -8.87 0.53
C ARG A 153 -1.31 -10.00 0.41
N SER A 154 -0.90 -11.22 0.08
CA SER A 154 -1.85 -12.34 -0.05
C SER A 154 -2.51 -12.70 1.27
N LEU A 155 -1.78 -12.64 2.39
CA LEU A 155 -2.33 -12.82 3.73
C LEU A 155 -3.35 -11.73 4.07
N LEU A 156 -3.02 -10.46 3.85
CA LEU A 156 -3.92 -9.33 4.10
C LEU A 156 -5.19 -9.41 3.24
N LEU A 157 -5.07 -9.79 1.97
CA LEU A 157 -6.23 -10.00 1.09
C LEU A 157 -7.10 -11.18 1.54
N ALA A 158 -6.49 -12.28 1.98
CA ALA A 158 -7.22 -13.43 2.51
C ALA A 158 -8.00 -13.04 3.77
N LEU A 159 -7.37 -12.30 4.69
CA LEU A 159 -8.01 -11.78 5.90
C LEU A 159 -9.13 -10.80 5.60
N ALA A 160 -8.93 -9.86 4.66
CA ALA A 160 -9.93 -8.86 4.28
C ALA A 160 -11.15 -9.49 3.60
N LYS A 161 -10.96 -10.52 2.77
CA LYS A 161 -12.05 -11.24 2.10
C LYS A 161 -12.73 -12.29 2.98
N GLN A 162 -12.02 -12.82 3.97
CA GLN A 162 -12.47 -13.95 4.81
C GLN A 162 -12.73 -15.25 4.02
N ASP A 163 -12.09 -15.38 2.85
CA ASP A 163 -12.30 -16.46 1.86
C ASP A 163 -11.35 -17.66 2.02
N PHE A 164 -10.71 -17.85 3.18
CA PHE A 164 -9.73 -18.93 3.40
C PHE A 164 -10.30 -20.11 4.18
N LEU A 165 -9.82 -21.33 3.91
CA LEU A 165 -10.31 -22.58 4.52
C LEU A 165 -11.84 -22.81 4.34
N PRO A 166 -12.35 -23.05 3.12
CA PRO A 166 -13.78 -23.32 2.89
C PRO A 166 -14.30 -24.57 3.63
N ASN A 167 -13.43 -25.56 3.85
CA ASN A 167 -13.82 -26.84 4.42
C ASN A 167 -13.94 -26.83 5.95
N ASN A 168 -13.28 -25.88 6.64
CA ASN A 168 -13.13 -25.86 8.10
C ASN A 168 -13.49 -24.48 8.69
N PRO A 169 -14.78 -24.17 8.92
CA PRO A 169 -15.20 -22.88 9.43
C PRO A 169 -14.71 -22.58 10.85
N ALA A 170 -14.68 -23.58 11.75
CA ALA A 170 -14.19 -23.40 13.12
C ALA A 170 -12.75 -22.88 13.17
N LYS A 171 -11.85 -23.49 12.38
CA LYS A 171 -10.46 -23.05 12.27
C LYS A 171 -10.33 -21.66 11.65
N ARG A 172 -11.23 -21.28 10.73
CA ARG A 172 -11.25 -19.93 10.16
C ARG A 172 -11.56 -18.89 11.23
N GLU A 173 -12.56 -19.12 12.07
CA GLU A 173 -12.93 -18.22 13.16
C GLU A 173 -11.80 -18.05 14.17
N GLU A 174 -11.13 -19.15 14.55
CA GLU A 174 -9.94 -19.12 15.40
C GLU A 174 -8.81 -18.26 14.81
N LEU A 175 -8.52 -18.41 13.51
CA LEU A 175 -7.49 -17.62 12.84
C LEU A 175 -7.89 -16.15 12.70
N LEU A 176 -9.16 -15.84 12.42
CA LEU A 176 -9.65 -14.46 12.40
C LEU A 176 -9.50 -13.79 13.76
N GLN A 177 -9.74 -14.51 14.86
CA GLN A 177 -9.50 -14.02 16.21
C GLN A 177 -7.99 -13.82 16.46
N LYS A 178 -7.14 -14.78 16.07
CA LYS A 178 -5.68 -14.71 16.22
C LYS A 178 -5.10 -13.49 15.49
N TYR A 179 -5.53 -13.22 14.26
CA TYR A 179 -4.98 -12.15 13.40
C TYR A 179 -5.85 -10.89 13.33
N GLN A 180 -6.78 -10.69 14.26
CA GLN A 180 -7.73 -9.57 14.25
C GLN A 180 -7.05 -8.20 14.11
N LYS A 181 -5.87 -8.04 14.73
CA LYS A 181 -5.08 -6.80 14.72
C LYS A 181 -4.58 -6.39 13.33
N HIS A 182 -4.50 -7.33 12.39
CA HIS A 182 -3.93 -7.11 11.06
C HIS A 182 -5.00 -7.04 9.96
N ILE A 183 -6.29 -7.02 10.32
CA ILE A 183 -7.37 -6.88 9.36
C ILE A 183 -7.43 -5.43 8.87
N ILE A 184 -7.26 -5.26 7.57
CA ILE A 184 -7.26 -3.98 6.86
C ILE A 184 -8.41 -4.02 5.84
N PRO A 185 -9.06 -2.89 5.49
CA PRO A 185 -10.06 -2.85 4.44
C PRO A 185 -9.50 -3.38 3.11
N LEU A 186 -10.38 -4.03 2.33
CA LEU A 186 -10.01 -4.67 1.06
C LEU A 186 -9.34 -3.68 0.09
N GLU A 187 -9.86 -2.46 -0.01
CA GLU A 187 -9.29 -1.44 -0.89
C GLU A 187 -7.82 -1.15 -0.59
N GLU A 188 -7.46 -0.99 0.69
CA GLU A 188 -6.07 -0.74 1.09
C GLU A 188 -5.18 -1.98 0.90
N ALA A 189 -5.70 -3.16 1.26
CA ALA A 189 -4.99 -4.43 1.09
C ALA A 189 -4.65 -4.71 -0.39
N GLU A 190 -5.50 -4.30 -1.33
CA GLU A 190 -5.22 -4.45 -2.76
C GLU A 190 -4.14 -3.51 -3.31
N TRP A 191 -3.78 -2.44 -2.61
CA TRP A 191 -2.64 -1.59 -2.98
C TRP A 191 -1.38 -1.97 -2.22
N TYR A 192 -1.51 -2.63 -1.07
CA TYR A 192 -0.38 -3.08 -0.28
C TYR A 192 0.54 -4.01 -1.05
N GLY A 193 1.85 -3.78 -0.95
CA GLY A 193 2.86 -4.69 -1.48
C GLY A 193 3.02 -4.73 -3.00
N LEU A 194 2.36 -3.85 -3.75
CA LEU A 194 2.67 -3.66 -5.17
C LEU A 194 4.03 -2.99 -5.31
N THR A 195 4.80 -3.41 -6.31
CA THR A 195 5.93 -2.61 -6.79
C THR A 195 5.42 -1.34 -7.47
N LEU A 196 6.29 -0.34 -7.64
CA LEU A 196 5.91 0.91 -8.32
C LEU A 196 5.37 0.64 -9.73
N ALA A 197 5.99 -0.27 -10.47
CA ALA A 197 5.53 -0.64 -11.82
C ALA A 197 4.13 -1.29 -11.78
N GLU A 198 3.94 -2.29 -10.92
CA GLU A 198 2.64 -2.97 -10.76
C GLU A 198 1.54 -2.00 -10.29
N ALA A 199 1.88 -1.06 -9.41
CA ALA A 199 0.95 -0.02 -8.94
C ALA A 199 0.53 0.93 -10.08
N LEU A 200 1.47 1.29 -10.96
CA LEU A 200 1.16 2.12 -12.14
C LEU A 200 0.34 1.37 -13.17
N GLU A 201 0.63 0.08 -13.39
CA GLU A 201 -0.20 -0.76 -14.23
C GLU A 201 -1.63 -0.90 -13.67
N LYS A 202 -1.77 -1.10 -12.36
CA LYS A 202 -3.07 -1.12 -11.69
C LYS A 202 -3.80 0.21 -11.84
N LEU A 203 -3.13 1.33 -11.59
CA LEU A 203 -3.69 2.67 -11.77
C LEU A 203 -4.16 2.88 -13.23
N GLY A 204 -3.33 2.50 -14.19
CA GLY A 204 -3.66 2.55 -15.62
C GLY A 204 -4.91 1.74 -15.94
N LYS A 205 -5.07 0.52 -15.40
CA LYS A 205 -6.29 -0.30 -15.59
C LYS A 205 -7.54 0.34 -14.98
N VAL A 206 -7.40 1.06 -13.87
CA VAL A 206 -8.52 1.78 -13.22
C VAL A 206 -8.89 3.04 -14.00
N GLU A 207 -7.91 3.74 -14.58
CA GLU A 207 -8.11 4.96 -15.36
C GLU A 207 -8.56 4.69 -16.79
N GLN A 208 -8.12 3.58 -17.41
CA GLN A 208 -8.49 3.18 -18.77
C GLN A 208 -10.00 3.25 -19.05
N PRO A 209 -10.91 2.65 -18.25
CA PRO A 209 -12.34 2.77 -18.50
C PRO A 209 -12.88 4.19 -18.26
N LYS A 210 -12.21 5.03 -17.44
CA LYS A 210 -12.58 6.44 -17.26
C LYS A 210 -12.22 7.25 -18.52
N VAL A 211 -11.05 6.99 -19.08
CA VAL A 211 -10.53 7.64 -20.30
C VAL A 211 -11.25 7.14 -21.55
N GLN A 212 -11.47 5.83 -21.67
CA GLN A 212 -12.17 5.19 -22.77
C GLN A 212 -13.69 5.27 -22.65
N GLY A 213 -14.19 5.66 -21.47
CA GLY A 213 -15.60 5.95 -21.25
C GLY A 213 -16.08 7.05 -22.20
N PRO A 214 -17.38 7.07 -22.51
CA PRO A 214 -17.93 7.96 -23.52
C PRO A 214 -17.56 9.43 -23.25
N ALA A 215 -17.48 9.89 -22.00
CA ALA A 215 -17.27 11.30 -21.65
C ALA A 215 -15.90 11.93 -22.06
N ILE A 216 -14.80 11.16 -22.14
CA ILE A 216 -13.46 11.71 -22.42
C ILE A 216 -13.10 11.56 -23.91
N ASN A 217 -13.37 10.40 -24.50
CA ASN A 217 -13.21 10.16 -25.93
C ASN A 217 -14.44 10.59 -26.77
N GLN A 218 -15.34 11.38 -26.19
CA GLN A 218 -16.41 12.02 -26.94
C GLN A 218 -15.84 13.12 -27.85
N PRO A 219 -16.17 13.12 -29.15
CA PRO A 219 -15.86 14.23 -30.03
C PRO A 219 -16.33 15.56 -29.43
N LEU A 220 -15.50 16.60 -29.48
CA LEU A 220 -15.80 17.92 -28.90
C LEU A 220 -17.14 18.51 -29.40
N LYS A 221 -17.55 18.15 -30.62
CA LYS A 221 -18.87 18.50 -31.19
C LYS A 221 -20.04 18.14 -30.28
N ILE A 222 -19.97 17.00 -29.58
CA ILE A 222 -21.04 16.55 -28.68
C ILE A 222 -21.09 17.45 -27.45
N LYS A 223 -19.92 17.75 -26.85
CA LYS A 223 -19.80 18.67 -25.71
C LYS A 223 -20.33 20.06 -26.04
N PHE A 224 -19.88 20.64 -27.16
CA PHE A 224 -20.35 21.96 -27.60
C PHE A 224 -21.84 21.98 -27.94
N ARG A 225 -22.41 20.88 -28.47
CA ARG A 225 -23.85 20.77 -28.70
C ARG A 225 -24.63 20.79 -27.39
N GLU A 226 -24.15 20.07 -26.37
CA GLU A 226 -24.77 20.05 -25.04
C GLU A 226 -24.69 21.42 -24.37
N GLU A 227 -23.53 22.08 -24.40
CA GLU A 227 -23.33 23.44 -23.90
C GLU A 227 -24.25 24.45 -24.60
N PHE A 228 -24.38 24.36 -25.93
CA PHE A 228 -25.27 25.22 -26.70
C PHE A 228 -26.75 25.00 -26.37
N ILE A 229 -27.19 23.74 -26.19
CA ILE A 229 -28.56 23.44 -25.75
C ILE A 229 -28.82 24.03 -24.35
N GLN A 230 -27.84 23.99 -23.45
CA GLN A 230 -27.96 24.61 -22.12
C GLN A 230 -28.07 26.13 -22.21
N GLN A 231 -27.29 26.78 -23.07
CA GLN A 231 -27.40 28.23 -23.33
C GLN A 231 -28.80 28.60 -23.85
N LEU A 232 -29.32 27.87 -24.84
CA LEU A 232 -30.65 28.13 -25.38
C LEU A 232 -31.77 27.94 -24.34
N LYS A 233 -31.63 26.95 -23.44
CA LYS A 233 -32.58 26.75 -22.34
C LYS A 233 -32.54 27.90 -21.33
N ALA A 234 -31.35 28.37 -20.97
CA ALA A 234 -31.18 29.51 -20.07
C ALA A 234 -31.77 30.79 -20.69
N GLU A 235 -31.52 31.04 -21.98
CA GLU A 235 -32.12 32.18 -22.71
C GLU A 235 -33.65 32.07 -22.78
N GLN A 236 -34.21 30.87 -22.91
CA GLN A 236 -35.66 30.66 -22.88
C GLN A 236 -36.25 30.91 -21.49
N GLU A 237 -35.55 30.53 -20.42
CA GLU A 237 -35.98 30.77 -19.04
C GLU A 237 -35.91 32.27 -18.67
N GLU A 238 -34.91 33.01 -19.16
CA GLU A 238 -34.82 34.46 -18.98
C GLU A 238 -35.90 35.23 -19.77
N ASN A 239 -36.30 34.72 -20.94
CA ASN A 239 -37.34 35.32 -21.77
C ASN A 239 -38.78 34.87 -21.41
N GLN A 240 -38.95 33.97 -20.43
CA GLN A 240 -40.28 33.65 -19.91
C GLN A 240 -40.77 34.79 -18.99
N PRO A 241 -41.95 35.38 -19.25
CA PRO A 241 -42.53 36.36 -18.32
C PRO A 241 -42.74 35.72 -16.94
N PRO A 242 -42.62 36.50 -15.83
CA PRO A 242 -42.74 35.96 -14.48
C PRO A 242 -44.03 35.16 -14.33
N PRO A 243 -44.02 34.04 -13.57
CA PRO A 243 -45.20 33.22 -13.41
C PRO A 243 -46.36 34.11 -12.94
N PRO A 244 -47.55 34.03 -13.57
CA PRO A 244 -48.68 34.83 -13.15
C PRO A 244 -48.97 34.49 -11.68
N PRO A 245 -49.31 35.51 -10.84
CA PRO A 245 -49.58 35.28 -9.43
C PRO A 245 -50.64 34.20 -9.29
N SER A 246 -50.42 33.23 -8.39
CA SER A 246 -51.29 32.07 -8.19
C SER A 246 -52.76 32.50 -8.20
N SER A 247 -53.45 32.23 -9.31
CA SER A 247 -54.85 32.57 -9.44
C SER A 247 -55.62 31.60 -8.56
N LYS A 248 -56.24 32.14 -7.50
CA LYS A 248 -57.26 31.42 -6.73
C LYS A 248 -58.30 30.90 -7.73
N PRO A 249 -58.82 29.67 -7.57
CA PRO A 249 -59.76 29.11 -8.53
C PRO A 249 -60.97 30.04 -8.63
N SER A 250 -61.18 30.59 -9.83
CA SER A 250 -62.37 31.38 -10.14
C SER A 250 -63.58 30.45 -10.25
N TRP A 251 -64.70 30.93 -9.71
CA TRP A 251 -66.01 30.26 -9.65
C TRP A 251 -66.50 29.70 -11.01
N ALA A 252 -65.98 30.23 -12.12
CA ALA A 252 -66.26 29.79 -13.49
C ALA A 252 -65.80 28.35 -13.81
N SER A 253 -64.88 27.77 -13.03
CA SER A 253 -64.44 26.37 -13.21
C SER A 253 -65.47 25.32 -12.75
N SER A 254 -66.52 25.74 -12.03
CA SER A 254 -67.60 24.90 -11.51
C SER A 254 -68.79 24.71 -12.45
N LEU A 255 -68.84 25.43 -13.58
CA LEU A 255 -69.97 25.44 -14.53
C LEU A 255 -69.58 24.92 -15.91
N ASN A 256 -68.75 23.87 -15.95
CA ASN A 256 -68.40 23.20 -17.21
C ASN A 256 -69.13 21.85 -17.31
N PRO A 257 -70.25 21.75 -18.04
CA PRO A 257 -71.09 20.55 -18.09
C PRO A 257 -70.55 19.45 -19.03
N PHE A 258 -69.38 19.64 -19.66
CA PHE A 258 -68.82 18.72 -20.65
C PHE A 258 -67.54 17.99 -20.21
N LYS A 259 -67.19 18.00 -18.92
CA LYS A 259 -66.12 17.12 -18.41
C LYS A 259 -66.63 15.68 -18.31
N PHE A 260 -66.59 14.97 -19.44
CA PHE A 260 -66.69 13.52 -19.44
C PHE A 260 -65.37 12.92 -18.95
N ASN A 261 -65.37 12.41 -17.71
CA ASN A 261 -64.32 11.54 -17.20
C ASN A 261 -64.32 10.26 -18.04
N LYS A 262 -63.30 10.10 -18.90
CA LYS A 262 -62.99 8.81 -19.51
C LYS A 262 -61.93 8.14 -18.64
N SER A 263 -62.40 7.32 -17.70
CA SER A 263 -61.57 6.36 -16.98
C SER A 263 -61.48 5.08 -17.79
N VAL A 264 -60.32 4.83 -18.41
CA VAL A 264 -59.76 3.50 -18.70
C VAL A 264 -58.25 3.61 -18.49
#